data_AF-Q2KI81-F1
#
_entry.id   AF-Q2KI81-F1
#
_cell.length_a   1.000
_cell.length_b   1.000
_cell.length_c   1.000
_cell.angle_alpha   90.00
_cell.angle_beta   90.00
_cell.angle_gamma   90.00
#
_symmetry.space_group_name_H-M   'P 1'
#
loop_
_entity.id
_entity.type
_entity.pdbx_description
1 polymer ?
#
loop_
_entity_poly.entity_id
_entity_poly.type
_entity_poly.pdbx_seq_one_letter_code
_entity_poly.pdbx_strand_id
1 'polypeptide(L)'
;LAPLLLYRARPVQIAVYHMLYKLMPELPQYDQDNLKSYGDEEEEPALSPPAALMSLLSTQEDLLENVLGCIPVGQIVTIKPLSEDFCYVLGYLLTWKLILTFFKAASSQLRALYSMYLRKTKSLNKLLYHLFRLMPENPAFAETAVELSNKDPRTFFTEELHLGIRDTSALPYHIPHLACSVYHMTLKDLPAMVRLWWNSSEKRVFNIVDRFTSKYVSSVLSSQEISSVQTSTQLFNGMTVKARATTREVMATYSIEDIVIELIIQLPSNYPLGSITVESGKRVGVAVQQWRNWMLQLSTYLTHQNGSIMEGLALWKNNVDKRFEGVEDCMICFSVIHGFNYSLPKKACRTCKKKFHSACLYKWFTSSNKSTCPLCRETFF
;
A
#
# COMPACT_ATOMS: atom_id res chain seq x y z
N LEU A 1 12.49 -27.06 11.28
CA LEU A 1 12.93 -25.79 11.90
C LEU A 1 11.78 -25.05 12.59
N ALA A 2 10.67 -24.74 11.91
CA ALA A 2 9.57 -23.94 12.48
C ALA A 2 9.11 -24.33 13.91
N PRO A 3 8.87 -25.62 14.26
CA PRO A 3 8.42 -25.98 15.61
C PRO A 3 9.39 -25.58 16.74
N LEU A 4 10.67 -25.37 16.44
CA LEU A 4 11.66 -24.93 17.44
C LEU A 4 11.44 -23.48 17.89
N LEU A 5 10.57 -22.70 17.21
CA LEU A 5 10.11 -21.40 17.70
C LEU A 5 9.18 -21.51 18.91
N LEU A 6 8.66 -22.70 19.26
CA LEU A 6 7.97 -22.96 20.53
C LEU A 6 8.93 -23.38 21.66
N TYR A 7 10.21 -23.61 21.35
CA TYR A 7 11.14 -24.10 22.34
C TYR A 7 11.39 -23.05 23.42
N ARG A 8 11.34 -23.46 24.69
CA ARG A 8 11.43 -22.57 25.88
C ARG A 8 12.87 -22.12 26.17
N ALA A 9 13.61 -21.75 25.13
CA ALA A 9 14.94 -21.17 25.25
C ALA A 9 15.17 -20.11 24.16
N ARG A 10 15.33 -18.86 24.60
CA ARG A 10 15.59 -17.70 23.73
C ARG A 10 16.70 -17.94 22.69
N PRO A 11 17.89 -18.48 23.03
CA PRO A 11 18.95 -18.69 22.05
C PRO A 11 18.52 -19.62 20.89
N VAL A 12 17.72 -20.66 21.19
CA VAL A 12 17.21 -21.60 20.18
C VAL A 12 16.22 -20.89 19.26
N GLN A 13 15.26 -20.16 19.82
CA GLN A 13 14.26 -19.41 19.05
C GLN A 13 14.91 -18.37 18.13
N ILE A 14 15.90 -17.62 18.63
CA ILE A 14 16.63 -16.61 17.85
C ILE A 14 17.48 -17.26 16.74
N ALA A 15 18.20 -18.34 17.05
CA ALA A 15 19.00 -19.04 16.05
C ALA A 15 18.13 -19.58 14.90
N VAL A 16 17.03 -20.23 15.25
CA VAL A 16 16.08 -20.78 14.27
C VAL A 16 15.41 -19.66 13.47
N TYR A 17 15.02 -18.56 14.12
CA TYR A 17 14.50 -17.39 13.43
C TYR A 17 15.48 -16.86 12.38
N HIS A 18 16.76 -16.67 12.72
CA HIS A 18 17.76 -16.17 11.77
C HIS A 18 17.96 -17.11 10.58
N MET A 19 17.94 -18.43 10.81
CA MET A 19 18.01 -19.43 9.74
C MET A 19 16.80 -19.35 8.82
N LEU A 20 15.59 -19.31 9.39
CA LEU A 20 14.34 -19.22 8.62
C LEU A 20 14.21 -17.89 7.88
N TYR A 21 14.60 -16.78 8.52
CA TYR A 21 14.50 -15.43 7.97
C TYR A 21 15.25 -15.30 6.65
N LYS A 22 16.42 -15.93 6.53
CA LYS A 22 17.20 -15.98 5.28
C LYS A 22 16.47 -16.71 4.15
N LEU A 23 15.64 -17.70 4.47
CA LEU A 23 14.90 -18.50 3.50
C LEU A 23 13.57 -17.86 3.09
N MET A 24 12.95 -17.05 3.96
CA MET A 24 11.60 -16.51 3.73
C MET A 24 11.44 -15.77 2.39
N PRO A 25 12.42 -14.98 1.89
CA PRO A 25 12.26 -14.28 0.63
C PRO A 25 12.22 -15.18 -0.61
N GLU A 26 12.73 -16.41 -0.53
CA GLU A 26 12.80 -17.33 -1.66
C GLU A 26 11.52 -18.17 -1.80
N LEU A 27 10.82 -18.42 -0.69
CA LEU A 27 9.67 -19.33 -0.66
C LEU A 27 8.48 -18.93 -1.56
N PRO A 28 8.12 -17.65 -1.74
CA PRO A 28 7.01 -17.29 -2.63
C PRO A 28 7.23 -17.69 -4.10
N GLN A 29 8.48 -17.92 -4.53
CA GLN A 29 8.78 -18.29 -5.92
C GLN A 29 8.19 -19.66 -6.29
N TYR A 30 8.15 -20.61 -5.34
CA TYR A 30 7.54 -21.92 -5.57
C TYR A 30 6.04 -21.83 -5.84
N ASP A 31 5.35 -20.88 -5.23
CA ASP A 31 3.93 -20.65 -5.49
C ASP A 31 3.73 -19.84 -6.79
N GLN A 32 4.66 -18.94 -7.10
CA GLN A 32 4.64 -18.13 -8.33
C GLN A 32 4.68 -19.02 -9.59
N ASP A 33 5.51 -20.07 -9.59
CA ASP A 33 5.62 -21.01 -10.70
C ASP A 33 4.32 -21.81 -10.94
N ASN A 34 3.52 -21.97 -9.88
CA ASN A 34 2.27 -22.73 -9.89
C ASN A 34 1.01 -21.85 -10.02
N LEU A 35 1.13 -20.53 -10.20
CA LEU A 35 -0.02 -19.61 -10.26
C LEU A 35 -1.12 -20.01 -11.25
N LYS A 36 -0.75 -20.64 -12.38
CA LYS A 36 -1.71 -21.08 -13.40
C LYS A 36 -2.59 -22.25 -12.98
N SER A 37 -2.18 -23.07 -12.00
CA SER A 37 -2.96 -24.22 -11.54
C SER A 37 -4.04 -23.86 -10.52
N TYR A 38 -4.07 -22.63 -10.01
CA TYR A 38 -5.02 -22.18 -8.98
C TYR A 38 -6.25 -21.44 -9.54
N GLY A 39 -6.40 -21.36 -10.87
CA GLY A 39 -7.43 -20.56 -11.54
C GLY A 39 -8.75 -21.27 -11.83
N ASP A 40 -8.89 -22.56 -11.51
CA ASP A 40 -10.00 -23.42 -11.95
C ASP A 40 -11.06 -23.72 -10.86
N GLU A 41 -10.99 -23.11 -9.68
CA GLU A 41 -11.95 -23.39 -8.58
C GLU A 41 -13.04 -22.30 -8.43
N GLU A 42 -14.27 -22.71 -8.08
CA GLU A 42 -15.45 -21.84 -7.89
C GLU A 42 -15.39 -20.98 -6.61
N GLU A 43 -14.54 -21.32 -5.64
CA GLU A 43 -14.33 -20.53 -4.42
C GLU A 43 -13.38 -19.35 -4.64
N GLU A 44 -13.52 -18.27 -3.86
CA GLU A 44 -12.50 -17.21 -3.81
C GLU A 44 -11.14 -17.85 -3.46
N PRO A 45 -10.17 -17.82 -4.41
CA PRO A 45 -8.92 -18.55 -4.25
C PRO A 45 -8.13 -17.94 -3.10
N ALA A 46 -7.72 -18.79 -2.16
CA ALA A 46 -6.92 -18.40 -1.01
C ALA A 46 -5.77 -19.39 -0.86
N LEU A 47 -4.54 -18.87 -0.91
CA LEU A 47 -3.35 -19.68 -0.73
C LEU A 47 -2.84 -19.50 0.70
N SER A 48 -2.47 -20.59 1.37
CA SER A 48 -1.86 -20.49 2.69
C SER A 48 -0.41 -20.00 2.56
N PRO A 49 0.07 -19.11 3.45
CA PRO A 49 1.51 -18.99 3.73
C PRO A 49 2.10 -20.36 4.15
N PRO A 50 3.42 -20.52 4.27
CA PRO A 50 4.06 -21.81 4.53
C PRO A 50 3.35 -22.57 5.67
N ALA A 51 2.75 -23.73 5.35
CA ALA A 51 1.80 -24.42 6.23
C ALA A 51 2.40 -24.74 7.61
N ALA A 52 3.70 -25.03 7.67
CA ALA A 52 4.43 -25.25 8.93
C ALA A 52 4.44 -24.00 9.84
N LEU A 53 4.51 -22.79 9.27
CA LEU A 53 4.40 -21.54 10.04
C LEU A 53 2.96 -21.26 10.46
N MET A 54 1.97 -21.55 9.60
CA MET A 54 0.56 -21.32 9.95
C MET A 54 0.04 -22.29 11.02
N SER A 55 0.45 -23.57 10.96
CA SER A 55 0.16 -24.55 12.01
C SER A 55 0.80 -24.14 13.34
N LEU A 56 2.08 -23.76 13.31
CA LEU A 56 2.79 -23.21 14.46
C LEU A 56 2.08 -21.98 15.03
N LEU A 57 1.67 -21.05 14.16
CA LEU A 57 0.99 -19.82 14.55
C LEU A 57 -0.31 -20.13 15.28
N SER A 58 -1.12 -21.07 14.79
CA SER A 58 -2.35 -21.48 15.48
C SER A 58 -2.07 -21.95 16.91
N THR A 59 -1.07 -22.82 17.09
CA THR A 59 -0.66 -23.29 18.43
C THR A 59 -0.18 -22.13 19.32
N GLN A 60 0.59 -21.19 18.76
CA GLN A 60 1.06 -20.02 19.50
C GLN A 60 -0.09 -19.09 19.89
N GLU A 61 -1.07 -18.87 19.01
CA GLU A 61 -2.26 -18.07 19.31
C GLU A 61 -3.02 -18.65 20.51
N ASP A 62 -3.25 -19.97 20.55
CA ASP A 62 -3.94 -20.63 21.66
C ASP A 62 -3.17 -20.50 22.99
N LEU A 63 -1.84 -20.59 22.95
CA LEU A 63 -1.00 -20.37 24.13
C LEU A 63 -1.08 -18.93 24.64
N LEU A 64 -1.13 -17.96 23.71
CA LEU A 64 -1.17 -16.54 24.03
C LEU A 64 -2.50 -16.10 24.64
N GLU A 65 -3.61 -16.83 24.43
CA GLU A 65 -4.87 -16.52 25.10
C GLU A 65 -4.74 -16.59 26.64
N ASN A 66 -3.91 -17.51 27.16
CA ASN A 66 -3.65 -17.60 28.59
C ASN A 66 -2.82 -16.43 29.13
N VAL A 67 -2.02 -15.78 28.27
CA VAL A 67 -1.12 -14.68 28.63
C VAL A 67 -1.80 -13.32 28.43
N LEU A 68 -2.59 -13.18 27.37
CA LEU A 68 -3.11 -11.90 26.88
C LEU A 68 -4.64 -11.81 26.87
N GLY A 69 -5.37 -12.93 26.97
CA GLY A 69 -6.81 -13.00 26.72
C GLY A 69 -7.65 -12.13 27.67
N CYS A 70 -7.25 -12.03 28.94
CA CYS A 70 -7.94 -11.21 29.94
C CYS A 70 -7.55 -9.73 29.90
N ILE A 71 -6.59 -9.31 29.06
CA ILE A 71 -6.05 -7.95 29.05
C ILE A 71 -6.73 -7.15 27.94
N PRO A 72 -7.49 -6.09 28.25
CA PRO A 72 -8.14 -5.28 27.23
C PRO A 72 -7.11 -4.42 26.47
N VAL A 73 -7.42 -4.10 25.22
CA VAL A 73 -6.63 -3.13 24.43
C VAL A 73 -6.55 -1.79 25.16
N GLY A 74 -5.34 -1.23 25.20
CA GLY A 74 -5.01 -0.02 25.94
C GLY A 74 -4.49 -0.28 27.36
N GLN A 75 -4.42 -1.54 27.80
CA GLN A 75 -3.61 -1.95 28.94
C GLN A 75 -2.39 -2.73 28.44
N ILE A 76 -1.25 -2.51 29.07
CA ILE A 76 0.03 -3.08 28.66
C ILE A 76 0.36 -4.24 29.58
N VAL A 77 0.62 -5.41 28.99
CA VAL A 77 1.10 -6.56 29.75
C VAL A 77 2.58 -6.41 30.05
N THR A 78 2.98 -6.72 31.27
CA THR A 78 4.40 -6.79 31.64
C THR A 78 4.87 -8.23 31.53
N ILE A 79 5.72 -8.52 30.54
CA ILE A 79 6.30 -9.85 30.34
C ILE A 79 7.68 -9.91 30.99
N LYS A 80 7.83 -10.75 32.02
CA LYS A 80 9.10 -10.92 32.73
C LYS A 80 10.15 -11.54 31.78
N PRO A 81 11.33 -10.93 31.60
CA PRO A 81 12.38 -11.51 30.78
C PRO A 81 12.74 -12.95 31.14
N LEU A 82 12.93 -13.80 30.12
CA LEU A 82 13.24 -15.24 30.24
C LEU A 82 12.20 -16.09 31.00
N SER A 83 11.01 -15.56 31.28
CA SER A 83 9.91 -16.40 31.76
C SER A 83 9.41 -17.34 30.66
N GLU A 84 8.51 -18.24 31.05
CA GLU A 84 7.78 -19.08 30.10
C GLU A 84 6.96 -18.22 29.12
N ASP A 85 6.20 -17.25 29.64
CA ASP A 85 5.44 -16.28 28.82
C ASP A 85 6.34 -15.50 27.87
N PHE A 86 7.55 -15.12 28.30
CA PHE A 86 8.51 -14.46 27.43
C PHE A 86 8.88 -15.32 26.23
N CYS A 87 9.10 -16.62 26.43
CA CYS A 87 9.41 -17.53 25.33
C CYS A 87 8.21 -17.71 24.39
N TYR A 88 6.98 -17.79 24.93
CA TYR A 88 5.77 -17.87 24.09
C TYR A 88 5.58 -16.63 23.22
N VAL A 89 5.65 -15.45 23.83
CA VAL A 89 5.48 -14.17 23.12
C VAL A 89 6.62 -13.95 22.13
N LEU A 90 7.87 -14.25 22.52
CA LEU A 90 9.02 -14.14 21.62
C LEU A 90 8.82 -15.04 20.39
N GLY A 91 8.53 -16.31 20.60
CA GLY A 91 8.28 -17.27 19.52
C GLY A 91 7.18 -16.79 18.57
N TYR A 92 6.06 -16.30 19.12
CA TYR A 92 4.93 -15.77 18.36
C TYR A 92 5.31 -14.56 17.49
N LEU A 93 5.98 -13.57 18.07
CA LEU A 93 6.38 -12.37 17.33
C LEU A 93 7.44 -12.69 16.26
N LEU A 94 8.35 -13.63 16.52
CA LEU A 94 9.31 -14.11 15.52
C LEU A 94 8.61 -14.85 14.38
N THR A 95 7.62 -15.70 14.66
CA THR A 95 6.78 -16.33 13.63
C THR A 95 6.11 -15.29 12.74
N TRP A 96 5.50 -14.25 13.32
CA TRP A 96 4.90 -13.16 12.55
C TRP A 96 5.91 -12.37 11.73
N LYS A 97 7.10 -12.11 12.28
CA LYS A 97 8.16 -11.45 11.53
C LYS A 97 8.60 -12.28 10.32
N LEU A 98 8.64 -13.61 10.43
CA LEU A 98 8.89 -14.52 9.30
C LEU A 98 7.76 -14.46 8.26
N ILE A 99 6.49 -14.54 8.70
CA ILE A 99 5.32 -14.44 7.82
C ILE A 99 5.33 -13.11 7.06
N LEU A 100 5.54 -11.99 7.72
CA LEU A 100 5.58 -10.68 7.07
C LEU A 100 6.76 -10.55 6.10
N THR A 101 7.90 -11.17 6.41
CA THR A 101 9.06 -11.23 5.50
C THR A 101 8.75 -12.05 4.25
N PHE A 102 8.07 -13.19 4.41
CA PHE A 102 7.56 -14.00 3.30
C PHE A 102 6.57 -13.21 2.42
N PHE A 103 5.61 -12.51 3.04
CA PHE A 103 4.65 -11.67 2.33
C PHE A 103 5.31 -10.56 1.52
N LYS A 104 6.31 -9.87 2.10
CA LYS A 104 7.02 -8.77 1.44
C LYS A 104 7.73 -9.21 0.16
N ALA A 105 8.21 -10.45 0.11
CA ALA A 105 8.90 -11.01 -1.05
C ALA A 105 7.95 -11.52 -2.14
N ALA A 106 6.65 -11.69 -1.83
CA ALA A 106 5.67 -12.20 -2.76
C ALA A 106 5.19 -11.13 -3.78
N SER A 107 4.82 -11.58 -4.98
CA SER A 107 4.20 -10.73 -6.01
C SER A 107 2.87 -10.15 -5.52
N SER A 108 2.37 -9.08 -6.16
CA SER A 108 1.08 -8.48 -5.79
C SER A 108 -0.09 -9.46 -5.87
N GLN A 109 -0.08 -10.37 -6.83
CA GLN A 109 -1.07 -11.43 -7.00
C GLN A 109 -1.03 -12.44 -5.85
N LEU A 110 0.15 -12.97 -5.53
CA LEU A 110 0.33 -13.90 -4.41
C LEU A 110 -0.02 -13.25 -3.07
N ARG A 111 0.40 -11.99 -2.85
CA ARG A 111 0.03 -11.21 -1.65
C ARG A 111 -1.49 -11.11 -1.50
N ALA A 112 -2.25 -10.96 -2.59
CA ALA A 112 -3.70 -10.96 -2.52
C ALA A 112 -4.24 -12.32 -2.04
N LEU A 113 -3.78 -13.43 -2.64
CA LEU A 113 -4.19 -14.79 -2.25
C LEU A 113 -3.87 -15.12 -0.78
N TYR A 114 -2.66 -14.82 -0.32
CA TYR A 114 -2.27 -15.01 1.07
C TYR A 114 -3.07 -14.11 2.03
N SER A 115 -3.38 -12.88 1.60
CA SER A 115 -4.24 -11.97 2.38
C SER A 115 -5.65 -12.52 2.54
N MET A 116 -6.19 -13.22 1.52
CA MET A 116 -7.49 -13.91 1.63
C MET A 116 -7.43 -15.00 2.70
N TYR A 117 -6.34 -15.78 2.75
CA TYR A 117 -6.16 -16.80 3.78
C TYR A 117 -6.10 -16.20 5.19
N LEU A 118 -5.30 -15.15 5.41
CA LEU A 118 -5.22 -14.46 6.70
C LEU A 118 -6.56 -13.82 7.11
N ARG A 119 -7.37 -13.40 6.13
CA ARG A 119 -8.74 -12.90 6.36
C ARG A 119 -9.68 -14.02 6.79
N LYS A 120 -9.67 -15.18 6.12
CA LYS A 120 -10.48 -16.36 6.47
C LYS A 120 -10.17 -16.85 7.89
N THR A 121 -8.89 -16.89 8.26
CA THR A 121 -8.42 -17.34 9.59
C THR A 121 -8.53 -16.29 10.71
N LYS A 122 -8.70 -15.01 10.36
CA LYS A 122 -8.67 -13.85 11.28
C LYS A 122 -7.37 -13.73 12.09
N SER A 123 -6.29 -14.42 11.73
CA SER A 123 -5.02 -14.39 12.46
C SER A 123 -4.42 -12.98 12.55
N LEU A 124 -4.56 -12.16 11.50
CA LEU A 124 -4.10 -10.77 11.54
C LEU A 124 -4.86 -9.94 12.60
N ASN A 125 -6.15 -10.17 12.78
CA ASN A 125 -6.94 -9.45 13.78
C ASN A 125 -6.43 -9.79 15.18
N LYS A 126 -6.18 -11.08 15.45
CA LYS A 126 -5.58 -11.54 16.73
C LYS A 126 -4.22 -10.89 16.96
N LEU A 127 -3.36 -10.88 15.94
CA LEU A 127 -2.07 -10.18 16.00
C LEU A 127 -2.24 -8.72 16.41
N LEU A 128 -3.10 -7.97 15.73
CA LEU A 128 -3.28 -6.54 16.01
C LEU A 128 -3.73 -6.31 17.46
N TYR A 129 -4.65 -7.13 17.97
CA TYR A 129 -5.02 -7.09 19.39
C TYR A 129 -3.84 -7.39 20.32
N HIS A 130 -3.05 -8.43 20.02
CA HIS A 130 -1.87 -8.81 20.82
C HIS A 130 -0.80 -7.71 20.81
N LEU A 131 -0.52 -7.10 19.66
CA LEU A 131 0.47 -6.04 19.53
C LEU A 131 0.12 -4.84 20.41
N PHE A 132 -1.15 -4.41 20.43
CA PHE A 132 -1.59 -3.29 21.29
C PHE A 132 -1.67 -3.63 22.79
N ARG A 133 -1.48 -4.90 23.18
CA ARG A 133 -1.26 -5.31 24.57
C ARG A 133 0.23 -5.38 24.92
N LEU A 134 1.10 -5.58 23.93
CA LEU A 134 2.55 -5.79 24.08
C LEU A 134 3.39 -4.53 23.84
N MET A 135 2.93 -3.62 23.00
CA MET A 135 3.62 -2.35 22.73
C MET A 135 3.53 -1.41 23.94
N PRO A 136 4.60 -0.62 24.20
CA PRO A 136 4.61 0.33 25.30
C PRO A 136 3.74 1.55 24.99
N GLU A 137 3.30 2.28 26.01
CA GLU A 137 2.52 3.53 25.83
C GLU A 137 3.36 4.62 25.15
N ASN A 138 4.66 4.63 25.44
CA ASN A 138 5.66 5.47 24.80
C ASN A 138 6.81 4.59 24.27
N PRO A 139 6.98 4.48 22.94
CA PRO A 139 8.04 3.70 22.30
C PRO A 139 9.39 4.45 22.21
N ALA A 140 9.51 5.64 22.81
CA ALA A 140 10.77 6.37 22.86
C ALA A 140 11.76 5.73 23.83
N PHE A 141 13.05 5.75 23.50
CA PHE A 141 14.09 5.31 24.43
C PHE A 141 14.19 6.27 25.62
N ALA A 142 14.30 5.74 26.83
CA ALA A 142 14.32 6.53 28.07
C ALA A 142 15.51 7.51 28.14
N GLU A 143 16.65 7.14 27.55
CA GLU A 143 17.88 7.95 27.53
C GLU A 143 17.76 9.23 26.68
N THR A 144 16.87 9.24 25.67
CA THR A 144 16.64 10.39 24.79
C THR A 144 15.82 11.51 25.42
N ALA A 145 15.25 11.32 26.61
CA ALA A 145 14.52 12.38 27.31
C ALA A 145 15.45 13.46 27.89
N VAL A 146 16.76 13.18 28.02
CA VAL A 146 17.75 14.05 28.68
C VAL A 146 18.66 14.78 27.67
N GLU A 147 18.78 14.30 26.43
CA GLU A 147 19.66 14.88 25.41
C GLU A 147 18.90 15.68 24.32
N LEU A 148 18.73 16.98 24.57
CA LEU A 148 18.77 18.13 23.63
C LEU A 148 18.06 18.07 22.25
N SER A 149 16.93 18.79 22.19
CA SER A 149 16.66 20.02 21.41
C SER A 149 16.78 20.09 19.86
N ASN A 150 17.37 19.19 19.09
CA ASN A 150 17.46 19.41 17.62
C ASN A 150 17.47 18.15 16.72
N LYS A 151 17.17 16.97 17.26
CA LYS A 151 17.00 15.73 16.47
C LYS A 151 15.70 15.05 16.83
N ASP A 152 15.07 14.41 15.84
CA ASP A 152 13.89 13.60 16.08
C ASP A 152 14.20 12.52 17.14
N PRO A 153 13.29 12.29 18.11
CA PRO A 153 13.54 11.36 19.19
C PRO A 153 13.70 9.93 18.65
N ARG A 154 14.72 9.21 19.13
CA ARG A 154 14.89 7.78 18.81
C ARG A 154 13.75 6.99 19.43
N THR A 155 13.12 6.13 18.64
CA THR A 155 12.02 5.27 19.06
C THR A 155 12.19 3.85 18.55
N PHE A 156 11.39 2.92 19.07
CA PHE A 156 11.30 1.55 18.54
C PHE A 156 10.83 1.47 17.08
N PHE A 157 10.34 2.58 16.49
CA PHE A 157 9.94 2.66 15.09
C PHE A 157 11.02 3.23 14.17
N THR A 158 12.04 3.91 14.72
CA THR A 158 13.16 4.48 13.96
C THR A 158 14.41 3.63 14.05
N GLU A 159 14.59 2.89 15.15
CA GLU A 159 15.76 2.04 15.41
C GLU A 159 15.49 0.57 15.05
N GLU A 160 16.51 -0.10 14.52
CA GLU A 160 16.47 -1.54 14.24
C GLU A 160 16.75 -2.37 15.50
N LEU A 161 15.97 -3.44 15.71
CA LEU A 161 16.20 -4.39 16.79
C LEU A 161 17.16 -5.49 16.33
N HIS A 162 18.39 -5.48 16.83
CA HIS A 162 19.35 -6.57 16.62
C HIS A 162 19.17 -7.68 17.68
N LEU A 163 18.73 -8.86 17.23
CA LEU A 163 18.54 -10.02 18.09
C LEU A 163 19.80 -10.89 18.13
N GLY A 164 20.75 -10.56 19.01
CA GLY A 164 21.93 -11.38 19.25
C GLY A 164 21.63 -12.65 20.05
N ILE A 165 22.19 -13.80 19.63
CA ILE A 165 22.00 -15.09 20.32
C ILE A 165 22.47 -15.03 21.78
N ARG A 166 23.65 -14.44 22.01
CA ARG A 166 24.28 -14.29 23.33
C ARG A 166 23.98 -12.95 24.01
N ASP A 167 23.51 -11.97 23.25
CA ASP A 167 23.26 -10.63 23.79
C ASP A 167 22.00 -10.62 24.65
N THR A 168 22.14 -10.10 25.87
CA THR A 168 21.08 -9.96 26.87
C THR A 168 20.99 -8.54 27.42
N SER A 169 21.76 -7.59 26.87
CA SER A 169 21.81 -6.21 27.37
C SER A 169 20.46 -5.48 27.18
N ALA A 170 19.78 -5.71 26.06
CA ALA A 170 18.48 -5.12 25.73
C ALA A 170 17.27 -6.01 26.06
N LEU A 171 17.45 -7.03 26.90
CA LEU A 171 16.44 -8.06 27.17
C LEU A 171 15.07 -7.51 27.65
N PRO A 172 14.99 -6.47 28.50
CA PRO A 172 13.71 -5.85 28.88
C PRO A 172 12.97 -5.21 27.70
N TYR A 173 13.69 -4.79 26.66
CA TYR A 173 13.12 -4.10 25.50
C TYR A 173 12.82 -5.03 24.33
N HIS A 174 13.27 -6.29 24.35
CA HIS A 174 13.09 -7.21 23.22
C HIS A 174 11.62 -7.39 22.81
N ILE A 175 10.73 -7.71 23.77
CA ILE A 175 9.30 -7.90 23.46
C ILE A 175 8.64 -6.61 22.96
N PRO A 176 8.71 -5.47 23.67
CA PRO A 176 8.05 -4.25 23.20
C PRO A 176 8.63 -3.72 21.88
N HIS A 177 9.96 -3.75 21.69
CA HIS A 177 10.58 -3.31 20.44
C HIS A 177 10.23 -4.27 19.29
N LEU A 178 10.22 -5.59 19.52
CA LEU A 178 9.80 -6.55 18.52
C LEU A 178 8.31 -6.38 18.16
N ALA A 179 7.45 -6.12 19.14
CA ALA A 179 6.03 -5.83 18.88
C ALA A 179 5.86 -4.56 18.03
N CYS A 180 6.59 -3.47 18.34
CA CYS A 180 6.61 -2.27 17.50
C CYS A 180 7.12 -2.57 16.08
N SER A 181 8.19 -3.36 15.95
CA SER A 181 8.74 -3.76 14.65
C SER A 181 7.72 -4.55 13.82
N VAL A 182 7.05 -5.53 14.43
CA VAL A 182 5.99 -6.32 13.77
C VAL A 182 4.79 -5.44 13.40
N TYR A 183 4.39 -4.50 14.26
CA TYR A 183 3.32 -3.55 13.96
C TYR A 183 3.65 -2.65 12.76
N HIS A 184 4.86 -2.09 12.74
CA HIS A 184 5.36 -1.28 11.64
C HIS A 184 5.41 -2.06 10.32
N MET A 185 5.93 -3.29 10.33
CA MET A 185 5.92 -4.17 9.15
C MET A 185 4.48 -4.45 8.69
N THR A 186 3.57 -4.71 9.62
CA THR A 186 2.16 -4.97 9.30
C THR A 186 1.49 -3.75 8.65
N LEU A 187 1.71 -2.55 9.18
CA LEU A 187 1.21 -1.31 8.60
C LEU A 187 1.79 -1.03 7.21
N LYS A 188 3.07 -1.35 6.99
CA LYS A 188 3.76 -1.12 5.73
C LYS A 188 3.36 -2.11 4.64
N ASP A 189 3.33 -3.40 4.98
CA ASP A 189 3.20 -4.47 4.00
C ASP A 189 1.75 -4.92 3.80
N LEU A 190 0.88 -4.72 4.81
CA LEU A 190 -0.54 -5.11 4.79
C LEU A 190 -1.52 -3.97 5.20
N PRO A 191 -1.34 -2.72 4.74
CA PRO A 191 -2.16 -1.58 5.17
C PRO A 191 -3.66 -1.79 4.91
N ALA A 192 -4.04 -2.42 3.79
CA ALA A 192 -5.44 -2.64 3.45
C ALA A 192 -6.17 -3.51 4.50
N MET A 193 -5.52 -4.57 4.96
CA MET A 193 -6.10 -5.44 5.99
C MET A 193 -6.15 -4.75 7.35
N VAL A 194 -5.14 -3.96 7.70
CA VAL A 194 -5.15 -3.17 8.94
C VAL A 194 -6.30 -2.17 8.93
N ARG A 195 -6.55 -1.47 7.82
CA ARG A 195 -7.69 -0.55 7.67
C ARG A 195 -9.03 -1.27 7.85
N LEU A 196 -9.18 -2.46 7.24
CA LEU A 196 -10.40 -3.26 7.39
C LEU A 196 -10.65 -3.63 8.86
N TRP A 197 -9.63 -4.14 9.55
CA TRP A 197 -9.72 -4.44 10.98
C TRP A 197 -10.05 -3.19 11.81
N TRP A 198 -9.30 -2.10 11.60
CA TRP A 198 -9.44 -0.86 12.34
C TRP A 198 -10.84 -0.27 12.19
N ASN A 199 -11.36 -0.17 10.95
CA ASN A 199 -12.71 0.33 10.68
C ASN A 199 -13.82 -0.57 11.26
N SER A 200 -13.55 -1.87 11.43
CA SER A 200 -14.48 -2.82 12.06
C SER A 200 -14.36 -2.92 13.58
N SER A 201 -13.36 -2.24 14.17
CA SER A 201 -13.07 -2.32 15.60
C SER A 201 -14.02 -1.44 16.42
N GLU A 202 -14.21 -1.81 17.69
CA GLU A 202 -15.00 -1.00 18.62
C GLU A 202 -14.37 0.39 18.82
N LYS A 203 -15.22 1.40 19.13
CA LYS A 203 -14.82 2.81 19.24
C LYS A 203 -13.62 3.06 20.15
N ARG A 204 -13.49 2.30 21.26
CA ARG A 204 -12.33 2.39 22.17
C ARG A 204 -11.04 1.97 21.46
N VAL A 205 -11.03 0.80 20.84
CA VAL A 205 -9.87 0.25 20.12
C VAL A 205 -9.52 1.16 18.94
N PHE A 206 -10.52 1.58 18.16
CA PHE A 206 -10.37 2.51 17.04
C PHE A 206 -9.58 3.76 17.44
N ASN A 207 -9.97 4.42 18.53
CA ASN A 207 -9.33 5.65 19.02
C ASN A 207 -7.91 5.41 19.56
N ILE A 208 -7.68 4.29 20.26
CA ILE A 208 -6.35 3.94 20.78
C ILE A 208 -5.37 3.75 19.63
N VAL A 209 -5.78 2.97 18.62
CA VAL A 209 -4.99 2.69 17.43
C VAL A 209 -4.70 3.98 16.67
N ASP A 210 -5.72 4.80 16.39
CA ASP A 210 -5.56 6.05 15.65
C ASP A 210 -4.59 7.01 16.34
N ARG A 211 -4.77 7.22 17.65
CA ARG A 211 -3.90 8.10 18.45
C ARG A 211 -2.45 7.61 18.47
N PHE A 212 -2.25 6.31 18.69
CA PHE A 212 -0.92 5.73 18.79
C PHE A 212 -0.18 5.80 17.44
N THR A 213 -0.85 5.40 16.37
CA THR A 213 -0.26 5.36 15.02
C THR A 213 0.03 6.75 14.51
N SER A 214 -0.91 7.69 14.65
CA SER A 214 -0.72 9.10 14.28
C SER A 214 0.48 9.73 14.98
N LYS A 215 0.67 9.40 16.27
CA LYS A 215 1.71 10.00 17.10
C LYS A 215 3.10 9.43 16.83
N TYR A 216 3.22 8.12 16.67
CA TYR A 216 4.54 7.46 16.69
C TYR A 216 4.96 6.80 15.37
N VAL A 217 4.03 6.52 14.45
CA VAL A 217 4.31 5.68 13.27
C VAL A 217 4.04 6.42 11.95
N SER A 218 3.03 7.30 11.91
CA SER A 218 2.59 7.93 10.66
C SER A 218 3.66 8.81 10.00
N SER A 219 4.44 9.57 10.77
CA SER A 219 5.57 10.34 10.22
C SER A 219 6.65 9.45 9.62
N VAL A 220 6.96 8.33 10.27
CA VAL A 220 7.94 7.35 9.81
C VAL A 220 7.50 6.72 8.48
N LEU A 221 6.26 6.20 8.41
CA LEU A 221 5.78 5.54 7.20
C LEU A 221 5.53 6.52 6.05
N SER A 222 4.98 7.70 6.32
CA SER A 222 4.77 8.71 5.27
C SER A 222 6.08 9.25 4.71
N SER A 223 7.10 9.50 5.55
CA SER A 223 8.42 9.91 5.06
C SER A 223 9.10 8.83 4.23
N GLN A 224 8.99 7.55 4.63
CA GLN A 224 9.49 6.42 3.85
C GLN A 224 8.80 6.32 2.47
N GLU A 225 7.48 6.43 2.42
CA GLU A 225 6.73 6.34 1.15
C GLU A 225 7.07 7.52 0.23
N ILE A 226 7.14 8.74 0.77
CA ILE A 226 7.54 9.91 0.00
C ILE A 226 8.99 9.77 -0.52
N SER A 227 9.91 9.29 0.32
CA SER A 227 11.30 9.06 -0.08
C SER A 227 11.43 7.98 -1.15
N SER A 228 10.61 6.92 -1.07
CA SER A 228 10.51 5.86 -2.09
C SER A 228 10.11 6.45 -3.44
N VAL A 229 9.14 7.37 -3.47
CA VAL A 229 8.75 8.07 -4.70
C VAL A 229 9.88 8.98 -5.21
N GLN A 230 10.56 9.72 -4.34
CA GLN A 230 11.66 10.62 -4.74
C GLN A 230 12.86 9.88 -5.33
N THR A 231 13.17 8.71 -4.80
CA THR A 231 14.33 7.90 -5.21
C THR A 231 14.00 6.90 -6.31
N SER A 232 12.73 6.78 -6.70
CA SER A 232 12.31 5.86 -7.75
C SER A 232 12.97 6.20 -9.08
N THR A 233 13.55 5.19 -9.71
CA THR A 233 14.13 5.27 -11.06
C THR A 233 13.11 4.98 -12.15
N GLN A 234 11.85 4.72 -11.79
CA GLN A 234 10.81 4.40 -12.76
C GLN A 234 10.48 5.65 -13.58
N LEU A 235 10.75 5.58 -14.88
CA LEU A 235 10.47 6.64 -15.83
C LEU A 235 9.14 6.37 -16.53
N PHE A 236 8.31 7.41 -16.62
CA PHE A 236 7.06 7.37 -17.38
C PHE A 236 7.18 8.29 -18.59
N ASN A 237 6.97 7.76 -19.79
CA ASN A 237 6.98 8.60 -20.98
C ASN A 237 5.86 9.65 -20.92
N GLY A 238 6.21 10.93 -21.05
CA GLY A 238 5.28 12.06 -20.94
C GLY A 238 4.77 12.36 -19.53
N MET A 239 5.18 11.65 -18.48
CA MET A 239 4.78 11.95 -17.09
C MET A 239 6.00 12.23 -16.22
N THR A 240 5.90 13.29 -15.42
CA THR A 240 6.87 13.63 -14.39
C THR A 240 6.23 13.49 -13.02
N VAL A 241 6.97 12.95 -12.05
CA VAL A 241 6.51 12.74 -10.67
C VAL A 241 7.43 13.48 -9.72
N LYS A 242 6.86 14.23 -8.78
CA LYS A 242 7.57 15.00 -7.76
C LYS A 242 6.94 14.75 -6.40
N ALA A 243 7.73 14.44 -5.39
CA ALA A 243 7.24 14.26 -4.04
C ALA A 243 7.66 15.41 -3.10
N ARG A 244 6.76 15.81 -2.21
CA ARG A 244 6.92 16.91 -1.26
C ARG A 244 6.82 16.37 0.16
N ALA A 245 7.96 16.21 0.82
CA ALA A 245 8.03 15.63 2.16
C ALA A 245 7.25 16.44 3.22
N THR A 246 7.35 17.77 3.18
CA THR A 246 6.72 18.65 4.18
C THR A 246 5.20 18.56 4.17
N THR A 247 4.58 18.51 2.98
CA THR A 247 3.12 18.42 2.81
C THR A 247 2.61 16.99 2.69
N ARG A 248 3.52 16.00 2.59
CA ARG A 248 3.22 14.57 2.36
C ARG A 248 2.42 14.35 1.08
N GLU A 249 2.80 15.08 0.04
CA GLU A 249 2.13 15.08 -1.27
C GLU A 249 3.03 14.47 -2.34
N VAL A 250 2.42 13.74 -3.26
CA VAL A 250 3.02 13.31 -4.54
C VAL A 250 2.25 13.98 -5.66
N MET A 251 2.96 14.78 -6.45
CA MET A 251 2.43 15.46 -7.62
C MET A 251 2.89 14.71 -8.87
N ALA A 252 1.95 14.28 -9.70
CA ALA A 252 2.22 13.70 -11.01
C ALA A 252 1.67 14.61 -12.10
N THR A 253 2.52 15.01 -13.03
CA THR A 253 2.18 15.87 -14.16
C THR A 253 2.35 15.06 -15.43
N TYR A 254 1.24 14.76 -16.10
CA TYR A 254 1.21 14.02 -17.35
C TYR A 254 0.90 14.95 -18.54
N SER A 255 1.73 14.90 -19.57
CA SER A 255 1.64 15.75 -20.75
C SER A 255 1.38 14.91 -22.00
N ILE A 256 0.34 15.28 -22.75
CA ILE A 256 0.03 14.75 -24.09
C ILE A 256 -0.17 15.94 -25.01
N GLU A 257 0.68 16.09 -26.03
CA GLU A 257 0.71 17.27 -26.91
C GLU A 257 0.76 18.57 -26.08
N ASP A 258 -0.15 19.52 -26.32
CA ASP A 258 -0.24 20.81 -25.62
C ASP A 258 -0.99 20.74 -24.29
N ILE A 259 -1.33 19.53 -23.82
CA ILE A 259 -2.21 19.38 -22.66
C ILE A 259 -1.51 18.72 -21.51
N VAL A 260 -1.69 19.34 -20.35
CA VAL A 260 -1.13 18.94 -19.07
C VAL A 260 -2.25 18.52 -18.13
N ILE A 261 -2.12 17.32 -17.59
CA ILE A 261 -2.95 16.74 -16.54
C ILE A 261 -2.11 16.70 -15.27
N GLU A 262 -2.62 17.30 -14.19
CA GLU A 262 -1.97 17.27 -12.88
C GLU A 262 -2.79 16.42 -11.91
N LEU A 263 -2.12 15.53 -11.20
CA LEU A 263 -2.63 14.76 -10.07
C LEU A 263 -1.87 15.13 -8.81
N ILE A 264 -2.58 15.21 -7.70
CA ILE A 264 -2.02 15.41 -6.36
C ILE A 264 -2.52 14.27 -5.48
N ILE A 265 -1.61 13.45 -4.99
CA ILE A 265 -1.87 12.36 -4.04
C ILE A 265 -1.38 12.83 -2.68
N GLN A 266 -2.27 12.96 -1.71
CA GLN A 266 -1.94 13.43 -0.36
C GLN A 266 -2.09 12.30 0.65
N LEU A 267 -1.02 12.05 1.40
CA LEU A 267 -1.04 11.12 2.52
C LEU A 267 -1.66 11.79 3.77
N PRO A 268 -2.58 11.12 4.48
CA PRO A 268 -3.24 11.69 5.65
C PRO A 268 -2.31 11.79 6.85
N SER A 269 -2.74 12.55 7.86
CA SER A 269 -1.99 12.74 9.11
C SER A 269 -1.76 11.44 9.87
N ASN A 270 -2.72 10.52 9.80
CA ASN A 270 -2.71 9.19 10.43
C ASN A 270 -2.35 8.06 9.45
N TYR A 271 -1.56 8.34 8.40
CA TYR A 271 -1.12 7.33 7.44
C TYR A 271 -0.46 6.11 8.14
N PRO A 272 -0.76 4.85 7.75
CA PRO A 272 -1.61 4.41 6.65
C PRO A 272 -3.03 4.02 7.10
N LEU A 273 -3.60 4.60 8.16
CA LEU A 273 -4.96 4.28 8.62
C LEU A 273 -6.03 5.09 7.88
N GLY A 274 -5.83 6.40 7.73
CA GLY A 274 -6.74 7.29 7.02
C GLY A 274 -6.65 7.15 5.51
N SER A 275 -7.71 7.48 4.80
CA SER A 275 -7.76 7.38 3.34
C SER A 275 -6.79 8.34 2.67
N ILE A 276 -6.19 7.89 1.56
CA ILE A 276 -5.32 8.72 0.73
C ILE A 276 -6.23 9.59 -0.16
N THR A 277 -6.01 10.90 -0.15
CA THR A 277 -6.75 11.83 -1.00
C THR A 277 -6.09 11.90 -2.36
N VAL A 278 -6.88 11.83 -3.43
CA VAL A 278 -6.40 11.98 -4.80
C VAL A 278 -7.17 13.13 -5.44
N GLU A 279 -6.48 14.22 -5.69
CA GLU A 279 -7.00 15.40 -6.37
C GLU A 279 -6.45 15.50 -7.78
N SER A 280 -7.19 16.18 -8.65
CA SER A 280 -6.84 16.40 -10.04
C SER A 280 -7.05 17.86 -10.38
N GLY A 281 -6.17 18.41 -11.20
CA GLY A 281 -6.36 19.69 -11.87
C GLY A 281 -7.48 19.65 -12.93
N LYS A 282 -7.38 20.52 -13.94
CA LYS A 282 -8.39 20.62 -15.01
C LYS A 282 -8.53 19.31 -15.77
N ARG A 283 -9.78 18.87 -15.96
CA ARG A 283 -10.15 17.70 -16.78
C ARG A 283 -9.81 17.93 -18.26
N VAL A 284 -9.46 16.85 -18.95
CA VAL A 284 -9.03 16.86 -20.36
C VAL A 284 -9.68 15.70 -21.10
N GLY A 285 -10.14 15.88 -22.33
CA GLY A 285 -10.43 14.77 -23.26
C GLY A 285 -11.76 14.04 -23.04
N VAL A 286 -12.26 14.01 -21.80
CA VAL A 286 -13.20 13.00 -21.36
C VAL A 286 -14.47 13.53 -20.72
N ALA A 287 -15.52 12.69 -20.75
CA ALA A 287 -16.75 12.95 -20.00
C ALA A 287 -16.47 12.93 -18.48
N VAL A 288 -17.26 13.70 -17.71
CA VAL A 288 -17.12 13.82 -16.25
C VAL A 288 -17.12 12.46 -15.56
N GLN A 289 -18.02 11.56 -15.98
CA GLN A 289 -18.13 10.23 -15.38
C GLN A 289 -16.88 9.38 -15.59
N GLN A 290 -16.29 9.42 -16.79
CA GLN A 290 -15.08 8.65 -17.10
C GLN A 290 -13.89 9.14 -16.25
N TRP A 291 -13.76 10.46 -16.09
CA TRP A 291 -12.74 11.06 -15.24
C TRP A 291 -12.90 10.63 -13.78
N ARG A 292 -14.12 10.74 -13.25
CA ARG A 292 -14.45 10.29 -11.89
C ARG A 292 -14.13 8.81 -11.69
N ASN A 293 -14.41 7.96 -12.68
CA ASN A 293 -14.10 6.54 -12.62
C ASN A 293 -12.59 6.27 -12.54
N TRP A 294 -11.75 6.99 -13.30
CA TRP A 294 -10.30 6.84 -13.23
C TRP A 294 -9.72 7.32 -11.89
N MET A 295 -10.21 8.46 -11.38
CA MET A 295 -9.83 8.96 -10.06
C MET A 295 -10.24 7.98 -8.95
N LEU A 296 -11.44 7.41 -9.07
CA LEU A 296 -11.94 6.38 -8.15
C LEU A 296 -11.06 5.12 -8.21
N GLN A 297 -10.72 4.61 -9.40
CA GLN A 297 -9.85 3.45 -9.55
C GLN A 297 -8.47 3.67 -8.89
N LEU A 298 -7.87 4.83 -9.09
CA LEU A 298 -6.59 5.18 -8.44
C LEU A 298 -6.74 5.26 -6.92
N SER A 299 -7.77 5.97 -6.41
CA SER A 299 -8.04 6.07 -4.97
C SER A 299 -8.32 4.69 -4.33
N THR A 300 -9.09 3.83 -5.01
CA THR A 300 -9.37 2.46 -4.59
C THR A 300 -8.10 1.62 -4.55
N TYR A 301 -7.25 1.71 -5.58
CA TYR A 301 -5.97 1.02 -5.61
C TYR A 301 -5.10 1.41 -4.41
N LEU A 302 -4.88 2.71 -4.21
CA LEU A 302 -4.02 3.24 -3.14
C LEU A 302 -4.56 2.95 -1.73
N THR A 303 -5.88 2.81 -1.57
CA THR A 303 -6.50 2.60 -0.25
C THR A 303 -6.71 1.12 0.08
N HIS A 304 -7.07 0.30 -0.90
CA HIS A 304 -7.52 -1.08 -0.68
C HIS A 304 -6.58 -2.15 -1.24
N GLN A 305 -5.56 -1.77 -2.01
CA GLN A 305 -4.54 -2.70 -2.48
C GLN A 305 -3.21 -2.40 -1.78
N ASN A 306 -2.41 -3.44 -1.51
CA ASN A 306 -1.11 -3.30 -0.85
C ASN A 306 -0.01 -2.88 -1.87
N GLY A 307 -0.33 -1.92 -2.75
CA GLY A 307 0.54 -1.44 -3.83
C GLY A 307 1.20 -0.10 -3.52
N SER A 308 2.28 0.22 -4.22
CA SER A 308 2.99 1.49 -4.11
C SER A 308 2.29 2.62 -4.87
N ILE A 309 2.58 3.87 -4.50
CA ILE A 309 2.10 5.04 -5.26
C ILE A 309 2.55 4.99 -6.72
N MET A 310 3.78 4.56 -6.99
CA MET A 310 4.34 4.48 -8.34
C MET A 310 3.62 3.45 -9.22
N GLU A 311 3.27 2.28 -8.67
CA GLU A 311 2.45 1.28 -9.38
C GLU A 311 1.05 1.81 -9.67
N GLY A 312 0.45 2.54 -8.72
CA GLY A 312 -0.84 3.21 -8.91
C GLY A 312 -0.80 4.24 -10.04
N LEU A 313 0.23 5.08 -10.07
CA LEU A 313 0.46 6.06 -11.15
C LEU A 313 0.70 5.39 -12.51
N ALA A 314 1.43 4.27 -12.54
CA ALA A 314 1.65 3.49 -13.75
C ALA A 314 0.32 2.95 -14.32
N LEU A 315 -0.52 2.37 -13.45
CA LEU A 315 -1.84 1.87 -13.82
C LEU A 315 -2.75 2.99 -14.35
N TRP A 316 -2.78 4.13 -13.63
CA TRP A 316 -3.53 5.30 -14.06
C TRP A 316 -3.06 5.79 -15.43
N LYS A 317 -1.75 5.94 -15.62
CA LYS A 317 -1.17 6.36 -16.91
C LYS A 317 -1.57 5.42 -18.04
N ASN A 318 -1.42 4.11 -17.84
CA ASN A 318 -1.79 3.12 -18.85
C ASN A 318 -3.27 3.23 -19.26
N ASN A 319 -4.17 3.50 -18.30
CA ASN A 319 -5.58 3.72 -18.59
C ASN A 319 -5.83 5.00 -19.41
N VAL A 320 -5.06 6.06 -19.13
CA VAL A 320 -5.11 7.30 -19.90
C VAL A 320 -4.56 7.07 -21.32
N ASP A 321 -3.39 6.44 -21.47
CA ASP A 321 -2.76 6.14 -22.76
C ASP A 321 -3.66 5.30 -23.67
N LYS A 322 -4.20 4.19 -23.14
CA LYS A 322 -5.14 3.32 -23.87
C LYS A 322 -6.39 4.08 -24.36
N ARG A 323 -6.74 5.20 -23.73
CA ARG A 323 -7.89 6.00 -24.17
C ARG A 323 -7.58 6.81 -25.43
N PHE A 324 -6.35 7.28 -25.57
CA PHE A 324 -5.90 8.08 -26.70
C PHE A 324 -5.29 7.22 -27.82
N GLU A 325 -4.95 5.97 -27.52
CA GLU A 325 -4.50 5.00 -28.51
C GLU A 325 -5.51 4.85 -29.66
N GLY A 326 -5.04 5.05 -30.89
CA GLY A 326 -5.85 4.92 -32.12
C GLY A 326 -6.83 6.07 -32.40
N VAL A 327 -6.79 7.17 -31.63
CA VAL A 327 -7.59 8.36 -31.94
C VAL A 327 -6.87 9.21 -33.00
N GLU A 328 -7.44 9.30 -34.20
CA GLU A 328 -6.92 10.17 -35.27
C GLU A 328 -7.05 11.66 -34.92
N ASP A 329 -6.08 12.47 -35.36
CA ASP A 329 -6.08 13.92 -35.23
C ASP A 329 -7.30 14.57 -35.90
N CYS A 330 -7.76 15.68 -35.34
CA CYS A 330 -8.70 16.53 -36.05
C CYS A 330 -8.03 17.17 -37.27
N MET A 331 -8.58 16.96 -38.47
CA MET A 331 -7.99 17.48 -39.71
C MET A 331 -8.17 19.00 -39.94
N ILE A 332 -8.62 19.74 -38.92
CA ILE A 332 -8.73 21.21 -38.96
C ILE A 332 -7.67 21.85 -38.07
N CYS A 333 -7.55 21.40 -36.82
CA CYS A 333 -6.56 21.94 -35.88
C CYS A 333 -5.32 21.05 -35.73
N PHE A 334 -5.28 19.90 -36.39
CA PHE A 334 -4.18 18.93 -36.37
C PHE A 334 -3.77 18.47 -34.97
N SER A 335 -4.77 18.29 -34.09
CA SER A 335 -4.56 17.78 -32.73
C SER A 335 -5.61 16.74 -32.36
N VAL A 336 -5.23 15.77 -31.54
CA VAL A 336 -6.13 14.79 -30.94
C VAL A 336 -7.10 15.45 -29.96
N ILE A 337 -6.73 16.56 -29.35
CA ILE A 337 -7.53 17.19 -28.30
C ILE A 337 -7.72 18.68 -28.57
N HIS A 338 -8.98 19.12 -28.56
CA HIS A 338 -9.30 20.51 -28.88
C HIS A 338 -8.77 21.48 -27.80
N GLY A 339 -7.91 22.44 -28.17
CA GLY A 339 -7.18 23.30 -27.23
C GLY A 339 -8.01 24.13 -26.24
N PHE A 340 -9.30 24.39 -26.51
CA PHE A 340 -10.15 25.19 -25.60
C PHE A 340 -11.10 24.37 -24.72
N ASN A 341 -11.67 23.29 -25.25
CA ASN A 341 -12.74 22.53 -24.58
C ASN A 341 -12.33 21.09 -24.29
N TYR A 342 -11.10 20.73 -24.67
CA TYR A 342 -10.47 19.45 -24.46
C TYR A 342 -11.29 18.28 -24.99
N SER A 343 -12.10 18.45 -26.04
CA SER A 343 -12.88 17.36 -26.62
C SER A 343 -12.05 16.55 -27.62
N LEU A 344 -12.41 15.27 -27.80
CA LEU A 344 -11.85 14.40 -28.84
C LEU A 344 -12.58 14.57 -30.19
N PRO A 345 -11.93 14.30 -31.33
CA PRO A 345 -12.54 14.36 -32.65
C PRO A 345 -13.48 13.16 -32.83
N LYS A 346 -14.77 13.42 -32.64
CA LYS A 346 -15.83 12.39 -32.70
C LYS A 346 -16.66 12.44 -33.99
N LYS A 347 -16.60 13.54 -34.74
CA LYS A 347 -17.42 13.72 -35.95
C LYS A 347 -16.65 13.23 -37.16
N ALA A 348 -17.01 12.06 -37.68
CA ALA A 348 -16.44 11.50 -38.90
C ALA A 348 -17.25 11.93 -40.13
N CYS A 349 -16.57 12.33 -41.20
CA CYS A 349 -17.21 12.52 -42.50
C CYS A 349 -17.73 11.18 -43.03
N ARG A 350 -18.94 11.14 -43.60
CA ARG A 350 -19.50 9.91 -44.16
C ARG A 350 -18.73 9.41 -45.38
N THR A 351 -18.16 10.31 -46.18
CA THR A 351 -17.43 10.00 -47.41
C THR A 351 -15.98 9.62 -47.11
N CYS A 352 -15.15 10.55 -46.63
CA CYS A 352 -13.72 10.30 -46.45
C CYS A 352 -13.34 9.69 -45.09
N LYS A 353 -14.32 9.45 -44.20
CA LYS A 353 -14.16 8.87 -42.85
C LYS A 353 -13.28 9.64 -41.86
N LYS A 354 -12.61 10.71 -42.29
CA LYS A 354 -11.78 11.56 -41.43
C LYS A 354 -12.58 12.27 -40.34
N LYS A 355 -11.96 12.40 -39.17
CA LYS A 355 -12.58 12.87 -37.92
C LYS A 355 -12.24 14.33 -37.62
N PHE A 356 -13.19 14.99 -36.94
CA PHE A 356 -13.12 16.39 -36.56
C PHE A 356 -13.66 16.61 -35.14
N HIS A 357 -13.11 17.59 -34.41
CA HIS A 357 -13.75 18.11 -33.21
C HIS A 357 -15.06 18.79 -33.59
N SER A 358 -16.11 18.59 -32.78
CA SER A 358 -17.41 19.25 -33.01
C SER A 358 -17.26 20.78 -33.08
N ALA A 359 -16.39 21.36 -32.26
CA ALA A 359 -16.15 22.81 -32.23
C ALA A 359 -15.41 23.31 -33.48
N CYS A 360 -14.35 22.62 -33.93
CA CYS A 360 -13.67 22.94 -35.18
C CYS A 360 -14.61 22.85 -36.38
N LEU A 361 -15.40 21.78 -36.44
CA LEU A 361 -16.34 21.55 -37.54
C LEU A 361 -17.48 22.57 -37.54
N TYR A 362 -18.00 22.93 -36.37
CA TYR A 362 -19.01 23.98 -36.23
C TYR A 362 -18.47 25.32 -36.73
N LYS A 363 -17.28 25.73 -36.26
CA LYS A 363 -16.62 26.96 -36.71
C LYS A 363 -16.41 26.96 -38.23
N TRP A 364 -16.01 25.83 -38.80
CA TRP A 364 -15.87 25.66 -40.25
C TRP A 364 -17.19 25.91 -40.98
N PHE A 365 -18.27 25.22 -40.61
CA PHE A 365 -19.59 25.40 -41.25
C PHE A 365 -20.12 26.82 -41.15
N THR A 366 -19.96 27.46 -39.99
CA THR A 366 -20.36 28.86 -39.80
C THR A 366 -19.54 29.79 -40.69
N SER A 367 -18.23 29.57 -40.82
CA SER A 367 -17.36 30.42 -41.64
C SER A 367 -17.53 30.23 -43.15
N SER A 368 -17.83 29.01 -43.60
CA SER A 368 -17.99 28.67 -45.02
C SER A 368 -19.43 28.85 -45.53
N ASN A 369 -20.38 29.09 -44.61
CA ASN A 369 -21.82 29.11 -44.84
C ASN A 369 -22.35 27.84 -45.54
N LYS A 370 -21.65 26.71 -45.40
CA LYS A 370 -21.97 25.41 -46.02
C LYS A 370 -21.60 24.27 -45.09
N SER A 371 -22.46 23.26 -44.99
CA SER A 371 -22.23 22.04 -44.21
C SER A 371 -21.39 21.00 -44.96
N THR A 372 -20.28 21.41 -45.57
CA THR A 372 -19.41 20.53 -46.38
C THR A 372 -18.12 20.15 -45.67
N CYS A 373 -17.64 18.93 -45.90
CA CYS A 373 -16.40 18.44 -45.32
C CYS A 373 -15.20 19.31 -45.74
N PRO A 374 -14.32 19.74 -44.81
CA PRO A 374 -13.13 20.52 -45.13
C PRO A 374 -12.17 19.83 -46.11
N LEU A 375 -12.16 18.48 -46.13
CA LEU A 375 -11.23 17.69 -46.94
C LEU A 375 -11.82 17.31 -48.29
N CYS A 376 -12.94 16.58 -48.30
CA CYS A 376 -13.52 16.06 -49.55
C CYS A 376 -14.62 16.94 -50.15
N ARG A 377 -14.99 18.05 -49.49
CA ARG A 377 -16.02 19.03 -49.93
C ARG A 377 -17.44 18.50 -50.15
N GLU A 378 -17.67 17.20 -49.96
CA GLU A 378 -19.01 16.60 -49.91
C GLU A 378 -19.85 17.10 -48.73
N THR A 379 -21.17 17.00 -48.83
CA THR A 379 -22.10 17.27 -47.72
C THR A 379 -21.76 16.38 -46.53
N PHE A 380 -21.59 17.00 -45.36
CA PHE A 380 -21.12 16.28 -44.17
C PHE A 380 -22.20 15.41 -43.52
N PHE A 381 -23.46 15.79 -43.70
CA PHE A 381 -24.64 15.13 -43.14
C PHE A 381 -25.31 14.17 -44.11
#